data_AF-A0A7V6CDW7-F1
#
_entry.id   AF-A0A7V6CDW7-F1
#
_cell.length_a   1.000
_cell.length_b   1.000
_cell.length_c   1.000
_cell.angle_alpha   90.00
_cell.angle_beta   90.00
_cell.angle_gamma   90.00
#
_symmetry.space_group_name_H-M   'P 1'
#
loop_
_entity.id
_entity.type
_entity.pdbx_description
1 polymer ?
#
loop_
_entity_poly.entity_id
_entity_poly.type
_entity_poly.pdbx_seq_one_letter_code
_entity_poly.pdbx_strand_id
1 'polypeptide(L)'
;MANETIKVDLDLSAIKEIQSLGGDTLKKCYQCATCSTVCPLSPDEAPFPRKQMILAQWGFKDRLLNDPAIWLCHQCGDCSKYCPREANPGEVMAALRLSVIKESTPFKFLHTFYNNAWGFPILILIALFFILIATIATFGGVPNFFDADSFPYGGPSYEIWFLHLPARVLMIDVIFLPLAAFVVIILFSAISRMWNAYLETYKIPQAYRYSMWTILKTYLISAIGEILNHTRFDKCEANKWRTLPHKVLLWAFILLALTTAIVFVMADILGFHTPWNPLFHPIKWLGNIGGLMLLYGVISIILGRSQAEREKSVRTGYPDSFLVYLILLVGLTGFGIEIFRNIPAIRSLTSLIYIAHLVFVFILFLGVAYSKFAHLAFRTTAVVFDLYFKDINQKMS
;
A
#
# COMPACT_ATOMS: atom_id res chain seq x y z
N MET A 1 43.02 -6.56 -25.76
CA MET A 1 41.72 -6.29 -25.12
C MET A 1 40.99 -5.34 -26.05
N ALA A 2 39.89 -5.79 -26.67
CA ALA A 2 39.15 -4.94 -27.59
C ALA A 2 38.63 -3.71 -26.85
N ASN A 3 38.80 -2.52 -27.45
CA ASN A 3 38.12 -1.29 -27.06
C ASN A 3 36.62 -1.46 -27.31
N GLU A 4 35.94 -2.26 -26.48
CA GLU A 4 34.48 -2.22 -26.44
C GLU A 4 34.09 -0.87 -25.86
N THR A 5 33.65 0.04 -26.73
CA THR A 5 32.95 1.25 -26.33
C THR A 5 31.76 0.84 -25.46
N ILE A 6 31.85 1.10 -24.16
CA ILE A 6 30.73 0.92 -23.22
C ILE A 6 29.66 1.93 -23.64
N LYS A 7 28.63 1.46 -24.36
CA LYS A 7 27.48 2.28 -24.73
C LYS A 7 26.65 2.50 -23.46
N VAL A 8 26.77 3.68 -22.88
CA VAL A 8 25.96 4.08 -21.73
C VAL A 8 24.63 4.60 -22.25
N ASP A 9 23.58 3.77 -22.19
CA ASP A 9 22.23 4.18 -22.58
C ASP A 9 21.59 4.96 -21.42
N LEU A 10 21.72 6.29 -21.47
CA LEU A 10 21.21 7.21 -20.45
C LEU A 10 19.78 7.61 -20.81
N ASP A 11 18.81 7.33 -19.93
CA ASP A 11 17.42 7.74 -20.13
C ASP A 11 17.14 9.10 -19.47
N LEU A 12 17.17 10.17 -20.27
CA LEU A 12 16.80 11.51 -19.82
C LEU A 12 15.33 11.60 -19.37
N SER A 13 14.45 10.77 -19.91
CA SER A 13 13.05 10.74 -19.52
C SER A 13 12.88 10.15 -18.11
N ALA A 14 13.69 9.14 -17.76
CA ALA A 14 13.73 8.58 -16.41
C ALA A 14 14.18 9.61 -15.37
N ILE A 15 15.18 10.45 -15.70
CA ILE A 15 15.62 11.54 -14.81
C ILE A 15 14.47 12.51 -14.54
N LYS A 16 13.80 12.97 -15.61
CA LYS A 16 12.65 13.89 -15.50
C LYS A 16 11.50 13.29 -14.71
N GLU A 17 11.22 12.00 -14.92
CA GLU A 17 10.21 11.26 -14.17
C GLU A 17 10.54 11.24 -12.67
N ILE A 18 11.75 10.85 -12.29
CA ILE A 18 12.18 10.82 -10.87
C ILE A 18 12.07 12.23 -10.25
N GLN A 19 12.48 13.28 -10.97
CA GLN A 19 12.34 14.66 -10.50
C GLN A 19 10.88 15.04 -10.29
N SER A 20 9.98 14.69 -11.22
CA SER A 20 8.54 14.97 -11.11
C SER A 20 7.86 14.24 -9.94
N LEU A 21 8.42 13.11 -9.52
CA LEU A 21 7.92 12.28 -8.40
C LEU A 21 8.48 12.71 -7.03
N GLY A 22 9.24 13.81 -6.96
CA GLY A 22 9.79 14.35 -5.70
C GLY A 22 11.30 14.15 -5.53
N GLY A 23 11.98 13.52 -6.48
CA GLY A 23 13.45 13.36 -6.49
C GLY A 23 14.19 14.55 -7.12
N ASP A 24 13.62 15.75 -7.09
CA ASP A 24 14.11 16.98 -7.75
C ASP A 24 15.58 17.30 -7.44
N THR A 25 16.03 16.96 -6.23
CA THR A 25 17.39 17.24 -5.74
C THR A 25 18.44 16.19 -6.12
N LEU A 26 18.11 15.16 -6.91
CA LEU A 26 19.02 14.06 -7.26
C LEU A 26 20.35 14.54 -7.87
N LYS A 27 20.32 15.65 -8.65
CA LYS A 27 21.49 16.24 -9.32
C LYS A 27 22.44 17.01 -8.39
N LYS A 28 22.06 17.26 -7.13
CA LYS A 28 22.93 17.91 -6.13
C LYS A 28 23.99 16.97 -5.56
N CYS A 29 23.76 15.66 -5.64
CA CYS A 29 24.60 14.66 -5.01
C CYS A 29 25.95 14.51 -5.75
N TYR A 30 27.03 14.58 -4.99
CA TYR A 30 28.42 14.42 -5.43
C TYR A 30 29.10 13.12 -4.92
N GLN A 31 28.30 12.12 -4.53
CA GLN A 31 28.80 10.77 -4.19
C GLN A 31 29.78 10.66 -3.00
N CYS A 32 29.66 11.51 -1.97
CA CYS A 32 30.49 11.46 -0.74
C CYS A 32 30.29 10.25 0.20
N ALA A 33 29.31 9.37 -0.05
CA ALA A 33 28.97 8.20 0.76
C ALA A 33 28.38 8.41 2.17
N THR A 34 28.24 9.63 2.70
CA THR A 34 27.63 9.87 4.03
C THR A 34 26.30 9.13 4.21
N CYS A 35 25.44 9.15 3.19
CA CYS A 35 24.14 8.48 3.22
C CYS A 35 24.20 6.96 3.45
N SER A 36 25.24 6.28 2.96
CA SER A 36 25.42 4.84 3.16
C SER A 36 26.07 4.54 4.51
N THR A 37 26.98 5.41 4.97
CA THR A 37 27.62 5.27 6.29
C THR A 37 26.64 5.47 7.44
N VAL A 38 25.72 6.42 7.33
CA VAL A 38 24.72 6.69 8.40
C VAL A 38 23.53 5.72 8.36
N CYS A 39 23.37 4.94 7.29
CA CYS A 39 22.23 4.04 7.17
C CYS A 39 22.54 2.69 7.84
N PRO A 40 21.85 2.31 8.93
CA PRO A 40 22.12 1.07 9.67
C PRO A 40 21.69 -0.19 8.91
N LEU A 41 21.08 -0.03 7.74
CA LEU A 41 20.60 -1.11 6.88
C LEU A 41 21.45 -1.26 5.62
N SER A 42 22.36 -0.31 5.35
CA SER A 42 23.23 -0.35 4.18
C SER A 42 24.27 -1.46 4.36
N PRO A 43 24.30 -2.48 3.49
CA PRO A 43 25.34 -3.50 3.54
C PRO A 43 26.66 -2.98 2.96
N ASP A 44 27.77 -3.60 3.34
CA ASP A 44 29.11 -3.22 2.90
C ASP A 44 29.32 -3.52 1.40
N GLU A 45 28.78 -4.63 0.92
CA GLU A 45 28.96 -5.09 -0.47
C GLU A 45 28.07 -4.32 -1.47
N ALA A 46 26.96 -3.75 -1.00
CA ALA A 46 25.97 -3.08 -1.84
C ALA A 46 25.40 -1.82 -1.16
N PRO A 47 26.22 -0.78 -0.95
CA PRO A 47 25.84 0.36 -0.14
C PRO A 47 24.70 1.17 -0.76
N PHE A 48 23.62 1.40 0.01
CA PHE A 48 22.48 2.22 -0.37
C PHE A 48 22.27 3.38 0.63
N PRO A 49 21.66 4.51 0.25
CA PRO A 49 21.16 4.85 -1.09
C PRO A 49 22.21 5.43 -2.04
N ARG A 50 23.52 5.44 -1.70
CA ARG A 50 24.58 6.05 -2.53
C ARG A 50 24.55 5.57 -3.98
N LYS A 51 24.48 4.24 -4.19
CA LYS A 51 24.38 3.62 -5.51
C LYS A 51 23.15 4.10 -6.28
N GLN A 52 21.98 4.13 -5.63
CA GLN A 52 20.73 4.55 -6.25
C GLN A 52 20.77 6.04 -6.62
N MET A 53 21.46 6.88 -5.83
CA MET A 53 21.65 8.29 -6.16
C MET A 53 22.42 8.49 -7.47
N ILE A 54 23.54 7.78 -7.70
CA ILE A 54 24.29 7.92 -8.96
C ILE A 54 23.52 7.33 -10.15
N LEU A 55 22.85 6.19 -9.94
CA LEU A 55 22.03 5.59 -10.98
C LEU A 55 20.87 6.51 -11.39
N ALA A 56 20.23 7.18 -10.43
CA ALA A 56 19.18 8.17 -10.68
C ALA A 56 19.72 9.41 -11.38
N GLN A 57 20.93 9.88 -11.05
CA GLN A 57 21.56 10.99 -11.76
C GLN A 57 21.83 10.69 -13.22
N TRP A 58 22.18 9.46 -13.54
CA TRP A 58 22.53 9.06 -14.91
C TRP A 58 21.32 8.52 -15.68
N GLY A 59 20.17 8.31 -15.02
CA GLY A 59 18.98 7.80 -15.70
C GLY A 59 19.09 6.33 -16.08
N PHE A 60 19.79 5.51 -15.27
CA PHE A 60 19.84 4.06 -15.47
C PHE A 60 18.53 3.40 -15.00
N LYS A 61 17.47 3.61 -15.77
CA LYS A 61 16.10 3.19 -15.42
C LYS A 61 16.02 1.72 -15.05
N ASP A 62 16.48 0.82 -15.92
CA ASP A 62 16.36 -0.63 -15.67
C ASP A 62 17.12 -1.10 -14.43
N ARG A 63 18.31 -0.53 -14.19
CA ARG A 63 19.11 -0.85 -12.99
C ARG A 63 18.44 -0.37 -11.71
N LEU A 64 17.69 0.73 -11.78
CA LEU A 64 16.92 1.23 -10.64
C LEU A 64 15.67 0.37 -10.43
N LEU A 65 14.88 0.14 -11.48
CA LEU A 65 13.62 -0.60 -11.37
C LEU A 65 13.81 -2.01 -10.82
N ASN A 66 14.97 -2.61 -11.07
CA ASN A 66 15.32 -3.97 -10.67
C ASN A 66 16.22 -4.03 -9.41
N ASP A 67 16.31 -2.95 -8.62
CA ASP A 67 17.11 -2.91 -7.38
C ASP A 67 16.24 -3.11 -6.12
N PRO A 68 16.36 -4.23 -5.38
CA PRO A 68 15.59 -4.49 -4.17
C PRO A 68 15.88 -3.48 -3.05
N ALA A 69 17.02 -2.79 -3.06
CA ALA A 69 17.37 -1.80 -2.03
C ALA A 69 16.35 -0.64 -1.97
N ILE A 70 15.65 -0.34 -3.07
CA ILE A 70 14.55 0.65 -3.10
C ILE A 70 13.47 0.31 -2.07
N TRP A 71 13.16 -0.97 -1.92
CA TRP A 71 12.13 -1.49 -1.05
C TRP A 71 12.64 -1.86 0.35
N LEU A 72 13.94 -2.17 0.50
CA LEU A 72 14.56 -2.38 1.81
C LEU A 72 14.68 -1.08 2.63
N CYS A 73 14.88 0.05 1.96
CA CYS A 73 14.88 1.36 2.60
C CYS A 73 13.55 1.59 3.38
N HIS A 74 13.59 2.24 4.54
CA HIS A 74 12.37 2.64 5.27
C HIS A 74 11.95 4.08 4.99
N GLN A 75 12.71 4.85 4.19
CA GLN A 75 12.50 6.30 4.06
C GLN A 75 12.44 6.98 5.43
N CYS A 76 13.42 6.69 6.29
CA CYS A 76 13.53 7.27 7.63
C CYS A 76 14.11 8.69 7.64
N GLY A 77 14.78 9.11 6.57
CA GLY A 77 15.37 10.45 6.45
C GLY A 77 16.77 10.61 7.04
N ASP A 78 17.37 9.60 7.67
CA ASP A 78 18.75 9.69 8.20
C ASP A 78 19.74 10.18 7.13
N CYS A 79 19.71 9.53 5.96
CA CYS A 79 20.53 9.92 4.81
C CYS A 79 20.28 11.35 4.31
N SER A 80 19.06 11.88 4.44
CA SER A 80 18.72 13.26 4.06
C SER A 80 19.22 14.25 5.11
N LYS A 81 19.00 13.96 6.40
CA LYS A 81 19.43 14.79 7.53
C LYS A 81 20.93 15.06 7.54
N TYR A 82 21.74 14.05 7.24
CA TYR A 82 23.20 14.15 7.23
C TYR A 82 23.78 14.51 5.86
N CYS A 83 22.97 14.78 4.83
CA CYS A 83 23.49 15.05 3.49
C CYS A 83 24.11 16.46 3.41
N PRO A 84 25.43 16.60 3.18
CA PRO A 84 26.09 17.92 3.13
C PRO A 84 25.72 18.75 1.90
N ARG A 85 25.03 18.15 0.93
CA ARG A 85 24.58 18.79 -0.32
C ARG A 85 23.08 19.01 -0.38
N GLU A 86 22.36 18.63 0.68
CA GLU A 86 20.88 18.68 0.72
C GLU A 86 20.25 18.01 -0.52
N ALA A 87 20.83 16.87 -0.93
CA ALA A 87 20.41 16.09 -2.09
C ALA A 87 19.26 15.12 -1.79
N ASN A 88 18.66 15.24 -0.60
CA ASN A 88 17.54 14.47 -0.05
C ASN A 88 17.43 13.02 -0.55
N PRO A 89 18.40 12.13 -0.25
CA PRO A 89 18.38 10.77 -0.75
C PRO A 89 17.12 9.99 -0.35
N GLY A 90 16.53 10.31 0.81
CA GLY A 90 15.25 9.72 1.23
C GLY A 90 14.10 9.99 0.26
N GLU A 91 14.02 11.20 -0.29
CA GLU A 91 12.98 11.59 -1.26
C GLU A 91 13.24 10.99 -2.64
N VAL A 92 14.50 10.89 -3.05
CA VAL A 92 14.86 10.16 -4.28
C VAL A 92 14.45 8.70 -4.17
N MET A 93 14.71 8.03 -3.04
CA MET A 93 14.25 6.65 -2.82
C MET A 93 12.73 6.52 -2.83
N ALA A 94 12.00 7.53 -2.33
CA ALA A 94 10.54 7.55 -2.38
C ALA A 94 10.00 7.71 -3.81
N ALA A 95 10.61 8.60 -4.60
CA ALA A 95 10.29 8.80 -6.01
C ALA A 95 10.56 7.53 -6.84
N LEU A 96 11.67 6.85 -6.56
CA LEU A 96 12.00 5.58 -7.21
C LEU A 96 10.94 4.50 -6.95
N ARG A 97 10.37 4.41 -5.73
CA ARG A 97 9.27 3.46 -5.46
C ARG A 97 8.04 3.72 -6.32
N LEU A 98 7.65 4.98 -6.48
CA LEU A 98 6.52 5.34 -7.34
C LEU A 98 6.79 4.97 -8.80
N SER A 99 8.02 5.21 -9.28
CA SER A 99 8.45 4.76 -10.61
C SER A 99 8.38 3.23 -10.75
N VAL A 100 8.86 2.48 -9.75
CA VAL A 100 8.76 1.00 -9.74
C VAL A 100 7.31 0.53 -9.78
N ILE A 101 6.41 1.11 -8.99
CA ILE A 101 4.98 0.74 -8.99
C ILE A 101 4.37 0.98 -10.37
N LYS A 102 4.61 2.17 -10.94
CA LYS A 102 4.07 2.57 -12.26
C LYS A 102 4.55 1.66 -13.39
N GLU A 103 5.82 1.27 -13.38
CA GLU A 103 6.37 0.40 -14.42
C GLU A 103 6.03 -1.08 -14.21
N SER A 104 5.80 -1.49 -12.96
CA SER A 104 5.47 -2.87 -12.61
C SER A 104 4.00 -3.20 -12.72
N THR A 105 3.10 -2.25 -13.01
CA THR A 105 1.64 -2.47 -13.07
C THR A 105 1.07 -2.10 -14.45
N PRO A 106 0.06 -2.84 -14.97
CA PRO A 106 -0.67 -2.42 -16.17
C PRO A 106 -1.56 -1.21 -15.85
N PHE A 107 -2.20 -0.60 -16.85
CA PHE A 107 -3.12 0.53 -16.64
C PHE A 107 -2.47 1.72 -15.90
N LYS A 108 -1.32 2.18 -16.38
CA LYS A 108 -0.52 3.27 -15.76
C LYS A 108 -1.30 4.55 -15.45
N PHE A 109 -2.43 4.79 -16.13
CA PHE A 109 -3.32 5.91 -15.83
C PHE A 109 -3.92 5.83 -14.41
N LEU A 110 -4.18 4.63 -13.88
CA LEU A 110 -4.64 4.46 -12.50
C LEU A 110 -3.57 4.95 -11.52
N HIS A 111 -2.32 4.55 -11.70
CA HIS A 111 -1.19 5.11 -10.94
C HIS A 111 -1.15 6.64 -11.03
N THR A 112 -1.38 7.21 -12.22
CA THR A 112 -1.44 8.67 -12.37
C THR A 112 -2.53 9.30 -11.50
N PHE A 113 -3.72 8.71 -11.41
CA PHE A 113 -4.80 9.25 -10.56
C PHE A 113 -4.43 9.25 -9.07
N TYR A 114 -3.80 8.19 -8.57
CA TYR A 114 -3.36 8.12 -7.16
C TYR A 114 -2.24 9.10 -6.80
N ASN A 115 -1.52 9.61 -7.79
CA ASN A 115 -0.35 10.45 -7.57
C ASN A 115 -0.57 11.92 -7.98
N ASN A 116 -1.79 12.31 -8.36
CA ASN A 116 -2.14 13.69 -8.71
C ASN A 116 -3.47 14.13 -8.07
N ALA A 117 -3.54 15.39 -7.61
CA ALA A 117 -4.71 15.94 -6.93
C ALA A 117 -6.02 15.86 -7.73
N TRP A 118 -5.95 16.10 -9.04
CA TRP A 118 -7.10 16.00 -9.94
C TRP A 118 -7.60 14.56 -10.16
N GLY A 119 -6.78 13.57 -9.82
CA GLY A 119 -7.17 12.16 -9.90
C GLY A 119 -8.19 11.75 -8.84
N PHE A 120 -8.26 12.45 -7.70
CA PHE A 120 -9.15 12.08 -6.61
C PHE A 120 -10.65 12.18 -6.99
N PRO A 121 -11.15 13.28 -7.57
CA PRO A 121 -12.52 13.33 -8.08
C PRO A 121 -12.82 12.23 -9.09
N ILE A 122 -11.87 11.88 -9.95
CA ILE A 122 -12.05 10.81 -10.96
C ILE A 122 -12.17 9.44 -10.28
N LEU A 123 -11.34 9.15 -9.27
CA LEU A 123 -11.43 7.91 -8.50
C LEU A 123 -12.78 7.78 -7.78
N ILE A 124 -13.33 8.89 -7.27
CA ILE A 124 -14.70 8.93 -6.71
C ILE A 124 -15.73 8.61 -7.78
N LEU A 125 -15.64 9.21 -8.96
CA LEU A 125 -16.58 8.94 -10.06
C LEU A 125 -16.52 7.49 -10.54
N ILE A 126 -15.33 6.90 -10.63
CA ILE A 126 -15.14 5.48 -10.96
C ILE A 126 -15.81 4.61 -9.89
N ALA A 127 -15.56 4.87 -8.61
CA ALA A 127 -16.17 4.12 -7.51
C ALA A 127 -17.70 4.23 -7.52
N LEU A 128 -18.23 5.44 -7.66
CA LEU A 128 -19.68 5.71 -7.74
C LEU A 128 -20.32 5.03 -8.95
N PHE A 129 -19.64 4.97 -10.10
CA PHE A 129 -20.13 4.28 -11.28
C PHE A 129 -20.37 2.78 -11.00
N PHE A 130 -19.38 2.09 -10.44
CA PHE A 130 -19.53 0.67 -10.10
C PHE A 130 -20.55 0.43 -8.98
N ILE A 131 -20.55 1.28 -7.95
CA ILE A 131 -21.52 1.20 -6.85
C ILE A 131 -22.94 1.40 -7.37
N LEU A 132 -23.18 2.41 -8.20
CA LEU A 132 -24.50 2.69 -8.76
C LEU A 132 -25.02 1.53 -9.63
N ILE A 133 -24.18 0.98 -10.51
CA ILE A 133 -24.55 -0.17 -11.34
C ILE A 133 -24.92 -1.36 -10.47
N ALA A 134 -24.10 -1.68 -9.47
CA ALA A 134 -24.38 -2.78 -8.56
C ALA A 134 -25.66 -2.53 -7.75
N THR A 135 -25.88 -1.32 -7.26
CA THR A 135 -27.11 -0.96 -6.54
C THR A 135 -28.34 -1.16 -7.42
N ILE A 136 -28.33 -0.66 -8.66
CA ILE A 136 -29.47 -0.83 -9.59
C ILE A 136 -29.73 -2.31 -9.85
N ALA A 137 -28.67 -3.09 -10.08
CA ALA A 137 -28.78 -4.52 -10.35
C ALA A 137 -29.34 -5.32 -9.17
N THR A 138 -28.93 -5.02 -7.93
CA THR A 138 -29.31 -5.83 -6.76
C THR A 138 -30.55 -5.32 -6.02
N PHE A 139 -30.88 -4.03 -6.10
CA PHE A 139 -32.10 -3.49 -5.49
C PHE A 139 -33.28 -3.46 -6.47
N GLY A 140 -33.10 -3.85 -7.73
CA GLY A 140 -34.15 -3.82 -8.76
C GLY A 140 -34.53 -2.41 -9.21
N GLY A 141 -33.63 -1.44 -9.03
CA GLY A 141 -33.86 -0.01 -9.29
C GLY A 141 -32.98 0.87 -8.42
N VAL A 142 -33.20 2.19 -8.50
CA VAL A 142 -32.50 3.16 -7.64
C VAL A 142 -33.26 3.28 -6.31
N PRO A 143 -32.70 2.80 -5.18
CA PRO A 143 -33.35 2.94 -3.88
C PRO A 143 -33.29 4.40 -3.39
N ASN A 144 -34.07 4.72 -2.36
CA ASN A 144 -34.00 6.04 -1.74
C ASN A 144 -32.75 6.13 -0.85
N PHE A 145 -31.69 6.78 -1.35
CA PHE A 145 -30.44 6.98 -0.62
C PHE A 145 -30.53 7.91 0.60
N PHE A 146 -31.71 8.48 0.89
CA PHE A 146 -31.98 9.30 2.07
C PHE A 146 -32.87 8.59 3.09
N ASP A 147 -33.11 7.28 2.91
CA ASP A 147 -33.88 6.46 3.82
C ASP A 147 -33.12 5.17 4.14
N ALA A 148 -32.79 4.98 5.41
CA ALA A 148 -32.03 3.82 5.88
C ALA A 148 -32.79 2.51 5.69
N ASP A 149 -34.12 2.56 5.74
CA ASP A 149 -34.98 1.38 5.58
C ASP A 149 -35.13 1.00 4.10
N SER A 150 -34.92 1.95 3.18
CA SER A 150 -34.75 1.69 1.75
C SER A 150 -33.34 1.20 1.42
N PHE A 151 -32.31 1.95 1.83
CA PHE A 151 -30.90 1.62 1.58
C PHE A 151 -30.04 1.97 2.81
N PRO A 152 -29.16 1.07 3.30
CA PRO A 152 -28.82 -0.23 2.74
C PRO A 152 -29.69 -1.37 3.27
N TYR A 153 -30.68 -1.13 4.14
CA TYR A 153 -31.33 -2.24 4.87
C TYR A 153 -32.54 -2.85 4.16
N GLY A 154 -33.09 -2.21 3.13
CA GLY A 154 -34.19 -2.71 2.32
C GLY A 154 -33.75 -3.59 1.14
N GLY A 155 -34.70 -3.83 0.23
CA GLY A 155 -34.49 -4.59 -1.01
C GLY A 155 -34.83 -6.08 -0.91
N PRO A 156 -34.83 -6.79 -2.05
CA PRO A 156 -35.10 -8.23 -2.10
C PRO A 156 -33.97 -9.06 -1.49
N SER A 157 -34.26 -10.32 -1.19
CA SER A 157 -33.25 -11.35 -0.90
C SER A 157 -33.12 -12.29 -2.10
N TYR A 158 -31.90 -12.77 -2.33
CA TYR A 158 -31.56 -13.64 -3.45
C TYR A 158 -31.10 -15.00 -2.95
N GLU A 159 -31.60 -16.04 -3.61
CA GLU A 159 -31.18 -17.44 -3.41
C GLU A 159 -30.20 -17.83 -4.50
N ILE A 160 -28.91 -17.94 -4.15
CA ILE A 160 -27.85 -18.35 -5.09
C ILE A 160 -27.23 -19.64 -4.56
N TRP A 161 -27.62 -20.77 -5.16
CA TRP A 161 -27.20 -22.11 -4.72
C TRP A 161 -27.60 -22.39 -3.26
N PHE A 162 -26.64 -22.34 -2.33
CA PHE A 162 -26.87 -22.52 -0.89
C PHE A 162 -26.78 -21.19 -0.12
N LEU A 163 -26.50 -20.08 -0.80
CA LEU A 163 -26.32 -18.75 -0.22
C LEU A 163 -27.63 -17.98 -0.25
N HIS A 164 -28.02 -17.43 0.92
CA HIS A 164 -29.20 -16.57 1.08
C HIS A 164 -28.73 -15.14 1.30
N LEU A 165 -28.69 -14.33 0.24
CA LEU A 165 -28.02 -13.02 0.26
C LEU A 165 -29.04 -11.87 0.14
N PRO A 166 -29.17 -10.99 1.15
CA PRO A 166 -29.95 -9.77 1.00
C PRO A 166 -29.29 -8.84 -0.04
N ALA A 167 -30.09 -8.00 -0.72
CA ALA A 167 -29.62 -7.12 -1.80
C ALA A 167 -28.34 -6.33 -1.48
N ARG A 168 -28.21 -5.86 -0.23
CA ARG A 168 -27.00 -5.16 0.25
C ARG A 168 -25.73 -6.01 0.26
N VAL A 169 -25.82 -7.28 0.66
CA VAL A 169 -24.66 -8.18 0.74
C VAL A 169 -24.25 -8.53 -0.68
N LEU A 170 -25.21 -8.96 -1.50
CA LEU A 170 -24.97 -9.22 -2.91
C LEU A 170 -24.35 -8.01 -3.63
N MET A 171 -24.81 -6.77 -3.32
CA MET A 171 -24.24 -5.54 -3.88
C MET A 171 -22.77 -5.36 -3.52
N ILE A 172 -22.39 -5.63 -2.27
CA ILE A 172 -20.98 -5.57 -1.84
C ILE A 172 -20.18 -6.63 -2.61
N ASP A 173 -20.67 -7.86 -2.65
CA ASP A 173 -19.95 -8.98 -3.24
C ASP A 173 -19.65 -8.81 -4.73
N VAL A 174 -20.64 -8.35 -5.50
CA VAL A 174 -20.49 -8.12 -6.95
C VAL A 174 -19.51 -6.98 -7.29
N ILE A 175 -19.18 -6.12 -6.32
CA ILE A 175 -18.17 -5.06 -6.49
C ILE A 175 -16.82 -5.52 -5.93
N PHE A 176 -16.79 -5.89 -4.66
CA PHE A 176 -15.55 -6.01 -3.89
C PHE A 176 -14.86 -7.36 -4.10
N LEU A 177 -15.56 -8.44 -4.39
CA LEU A 177 -14.91 -9.72 -4.73
C LEU A 177 -14.19 -9.63 -6.09
N PRO A 178 -14.81 -9.13 -7.18
CA PRO A 178 -14.08 -8.90 -8.43
C PRO A 178 -12.95 -7.88 -8.29
N LEU A 179 -13.15 -6.80 -7.52
CA LEU A 179 -12.10 -5.81 -7.27
C LEU A 179 -10.90 -6.43 -6.52
N ALA A 180 -11.15 -7.22 -5.47
CA ALA A 180 -10.10 -7.91 -4.74
C ALA A 180 -9.36 -8.91 -5.65
N ALA A 181 -10.09 -9.70 -6.44
CA ALA A 181 -9.49 -10.63 -7.41
C ALA A 181 -8.63 -9.87 -8.44
N PHE A 182 -9.13 -8.76 -9.00
CA PHE A 182 -8.39 -7.90 -9.90
C PHE A 182 -7.08 -7.41 -9.28
N VAL A 183 -7.13 -6.85 -8.07
CA VAL A 183 -5.95 -6.36 -7.36
C VAL A 183 -4.94 -7.49 -7.10
N VAL A 184 -5.40 -8.67 -6.66
CA VAL A 184 -4.53 -9.83 -6.43
C VAL A 184 -3.83 -10.27 -7.72
N ILE A 185 -4.56 -10.34 -8.85
CA ILE A 185 -3.99 -10.69 -10.16
C ILE A 185 -2.91 -9.68 -10.58
N ILE A 186 -3.19 -8.38 -10.43
CA ILE A 186 -2.22 -7.32 -10.76
C ILE A 186 -0.97 -7.42 -9.88
N LEU A 187 -1.13 -7.59 -8.57
CA LEU A 187 -0.01 -7.71 -7.63
C LEU A 187 0.81 -8.98 -7.90
N PHE A 188 0.16 -10.10 -8.16
CA PHE A 188 0.84 -11.34 -8.53
C PHE A 188 1.70 -11.13 -9.79
N SER A 189 1.12 -10.54 -10.84
CA SER A 189 1.83 -10.22 -12.08
C SER A 189 3.02 -9.28 -11.84
N ALA A 190 2.86 -8.24 -11.01
CA ALA A 190 3.92 -7.30 -10.66
C ALA A 190 5.05 -7.96 -9.85
N ILE A 191 4.70 -8.76 -8.84
CA ILE A 191 5.64 -9.50 -8.00
C ILE A 191 6.42 -10.51 -8.82
N SER A 192 5.77 -11.26 -9.73
CA SER A 192 6.45 -12.21 -10.60
C SER A 192 7.47 -11.52 -11.52
N ARG A 193 7.11 -10.38 -12.13
CA ARG A 193 8.05 -9.58 -12.93
C ARG A 193 9.24 -9.12 -12.09
N MET A 194 8.96 -8.53 -10.92
CA MET A 194 10.00 -8.03 -10.02
C MET A 194 10.95 -9.15 -9.56
N TRP A 195 10.42 -10.32 -9.18
CA TRP A 195 11.21 -11.46 -8.75
C TRP A 195 12.16 -11.95 -9.85
N ASN A 196 11.64 -12.12 -11.07
CA ASN A 196 12.46 -12.56 -12.21
C ASN A 196 13.54 -11.54 -12.55
N ALA A 197 13.20 -10.25 -12.52
CA ALA A 197 14.16 -9.18 -12.77
C ALA A 197 15.29 -9.15 -11.72
N TYR A 198 14.99 -9.46 -10.45
CA TYR A 198 16.01 -9.61 -9.42
C TYR A 198 16.92 -10.83 -9.67
N LEU A 199 16.37 -11.99 -10.04
CA LEU A 199 17.17 -13.18 -10.38
C LEU A 199 18.17 -12.90 -11.51
N GLU A 200 17.75 -12.12 -12.52
CA GLU A 200 18.61 -11.73 -13.64
C GLU A 200 19.66 -10.69 -13.21
N THR A 201 19.24 -9.64 -12.51
CA THR A 201 20.13 -8.55 -12.08
C THR A 201 21.24 -9.04 -11.16
N TYR A 202 20.92 -9.95 -10.25
CA TYR A 202 21.87 -10.56 -9.32
C TYR A 202 22.54 -11.82 -9.88
N LYS A 203 22.29 -12.16 -11.16
CA LYS A 203 22.91 -13.27 -11.89
C LYS A 203 22.83 -14.60 -11.14
N ILE A 204 21.69 -14.91 -10.55
CA ILE A 204 21.50 -16.14 -9.79
C ILE A 204 21.59 -17.35 -10.73
N PRO A 205 22.51 -18.30 -10.50
CA PRO A 205 22.67 -19.47 -11.34
C PRO A 205 21.42 -20.35 -11.33
N GLN A 206 21.14 -21.03 -12.45
CA GLN A 206 19.94 -21.87 -12.60
C GLN A 206 19.81 -22.93 -11.50
N ALA A 207 20.92 -23.51 -11.04
CA ALA A 207 20.95 -24.50 -9.96
C ALA A 207 20.38 -23.99 -8.62
N TYR A 208 20.40 -22.67 -8.40
CA TYR A 208 19.90 -22.05 -7.16
C TYR A 208 18.53 -21.40 -7.33
N ARG A 209 17.92 -21.45 -8.52
CA ARG A 209 16.57 -20.90 -8.78
C ARG A 209 15.50 -21.85 -8.27
N TYR A 210 15.19 -21.74 -6.98
CA TYR A 210 14.21 -22.61 -6.31
C TYR A 210 12.78 -22.35 -6.78
N SER A 211 11.91 -23.36 -6.58
CA SER A 211 10.48 -23.21 -6.82
C SER A 211 9.88 -22.17 -5.88
N MET A 212 8.80 -21.51 -6.32
CA MET A 212 8.07 -20.54 -5.50
C MET A 212 7.65 -21.14 -4.15
N TRP A 213 7.18 -22.39 -4.13
CA TRP A 213 6.79 -23.06 -2.90
C TRP A 213 7.96 -23.21 -1.91
N THR A 214 9.13 -23.58 -2.40
CA THR A 214 10.35 -23.66 -1.57
C THR A 214 10.71 -22.30 -1.01
N ILE A 215 10.68 -21.25 -1.84
CA ILE A 215 10.98 -19.88 -1.40
C ILE A 215 10.02 -19.43 -0.30
N LEU A 216 8.71 -19.64 -0.50
CA LEU A 216 7.70 -19.24 0.47
C LEU A 216 7.86 -20.02 1.78
N LYS A 217 8.01 -21.35 1.73
CA LYS A 217 8.16 -22.18 2.93
C LYS A 217 9.41 -21.82 3.73
N THR A 218 10.51 -21.49 3.07
CA THR A 218 11.80 -21.25 3.72
C THR A 218 11.95 -19.82 4.24
N TYR A 219 11.58 -18.80 3.45
CA TYR A 219 11.92 -17.40 3.75
C TYR A 219 10.72 -16.52 4.12
N LEU A 220 9.49 -16.87 3.72
CA LEU A 220 8.33 -16.00 3.95
C LEU A 220 8.03 -15.81 5.45
N ILE A 221 8.09 -16.89 6.23
CA ILE A 221 7.77 -16.83 7.66
C ILE A 221 8.75 -15.90 8.39
N SER A 222 10.04 -16.02 8.08
CA SER A 222 11.08 -15.15 8.63
C SER A 222 10.85 -13.69 8.21
N ALA A 223 10.55 -13.45 6.93
CA ALA A 223 10.25 -12.12 6.42
C ALA A 223 9.02 -11.50 7.10
N ILE A 224 7.93 -12.26 7.27
CA ILE A 224 6.72 -11.82 7.98
C ILE A 224 7.05 -11.49 9.45
N GLY A 225 7.81 -12.36 10.13
CA GLY A 225 8.24 -12.11 11.51
C GLY A 225 9.05 -10.82 11.65
N GLU A 226 9.91 -10.52 10.68
CA GLU A 226 10.66 -9.27 10.62
C GLU A 226 9.75 -8.05 10.41
N ILE A 227 8.80 -8.15 9.48
CA ILE A 227 7.86 -7.08 9.11
C ILE A 227 6.91 -6.75 10.26
N LEU A 228 6.33 -7.75 10.91
CA LEU A 228 5.39 -7.57 12.02
C LEU A 228 6.06 -6.94 13.25
N ASN A 229 7.33 -7.30 13.50
CA ASN A 229 8.09 -6.76 14.62
C ASN A 229 8.76 -5.41 14.31
N HIS A 230 8.77 -4.97 13.04
CA HIS A 230 9.47 -3.76 12.57
C HIS A 230 10.97 -3.70 12.92
N THR A 231 11.64 -4.85 13.04
CA THR A 231 13.02 -4.91 13.59
C THR A 231 14.04 -4.06 12.81
N ARG A 232 13.95 -3.99 11.46
CA ARG A 232 14.79 -3.10 10.63
C ARG A 232 14.38 -1.64 10.74
N PHE A 233 13.08 -1.36 10.94
CA PHE A 233 12.60 0.01 11.04
C PHE A 233 13.01 0.64 12.37
N ASP A 234 13.02 -0.13 13.46
CA ASP A 234 13.42 0.32 14.80
C ASP A 234 14.88 0.78 14.87
N LYS A 235 15.73 0.36 13.92
CA LYS A 235 17.13 0.80 13.81
C LYS A 235 17.28 2.22 13.24
N CYS A 236 16.23 2.77 12.61
CA CYS A 236 16.28 4.07 11.96
C CYS A 236 15.98 5.20 12.96
N GLU A 237 16.73 6.30 12.95
CA GLU A 237 16.73 7.27 14.07
C GLU A 237 16.03 8.60 13.75
N ALA A 238 16.28 9.24 12.59
CA ALA A 238 15.81 10.60 12.29
C ALA A 238 14.29 10.80 12.39
N ASN A 239 13.51 9.76 12.10
CA ASN A 239 12.04 9.78 12.22
C ASN A 239 11.53 8.55 13.00
N LYS A 240 12.19 8.21 14.10
CA LYS A 240 11.84 7.07 14.96
C LYS A 240 10.43 7.14 15.53
N TRP A 241 9.88 8.34 15.71
CA TRP A 241 8.50 8.58 16.14
C TRP A 241 7.47 7.83 15.26
N ARG A 242 7.80 7.57 13.99
CA ARG A 242 6.89 6.93 13.02
C ARG A 242 6.73 5.42 13.26
N THR A 243 7.65 4.77 13.98
CA THR A 243 7.65 3.31 14.08
C THR A 243 6.46 2.76 14.85
N LEU A 244 6.15 3.31 16.02
CA LEU A 244 5.00 2.89 16.82
C LEU A 244 3.66 3.10 16.09
N PRO A 245 3.30 4.30 15.61
CA PRO A 245 2.00 4.50 14.97
C PRO A 245 1.87 3.73 13.64
N HIS A 246 2.97 3.51 12.91
CA HIS A 246 2.95 2.62 11.74
C HIS A 246 2.71 1.15 12.13
N LYS A 247 3.34 0.66 13.21
CA LYS A 247 3.11 -0.69 13.74
C LYS A 247 1.67 -0.89 14.19
N VAL A 248 1.10 0.08 14.91
CA VAL A 248 -0.32 0.07 15.28
C VAL A 248 -1.23 0.07 14.05
N LEU A 249 -0.92 0.87 13.03
CA LEU A 249 -1.68 0.91 11.79
C LEU A 249 -1.66 -0.43 11.05
N LEU A 250 -0.51 -1.11 10.98
CA LEU A 250 -0.42 -2.46 10.39
C LEU A 250 -1.33 -3.45 11.10
N TRP A 251 -1.28 -3.50 12.44
CA TRP A 251 -2.15 -4.37 13.23
C TRP A 251 -3.63 -4.00 13.09
N ALA A 252 -3.96 -2.71 12.99
CA ALA A 252 -5.32 -2.26 12.71
C ALA A 252 -5.86 -2.85 11.40
N PHE A 253 -5.08 -2.78 10.32
CA PHE A 253 -5.45 -3.39 9.03
C PHE A 253 -5.64 -4.91 9.14
N ILE A 254 -4.76 -5.61 9.87
CA ILE A 254 -4.89 -7.06 10.06
C ILE A 254 -6.19 -7.40 10.81
N LEU A 255 -6.49 -6.69 11.91
CA LEU A 255 -7.70 -6.92 12.72
C LEU A 255 -8.99 -6.59 11.94
N LEU A 256 -8.99 -5.50 11.17
CA LEU A 256 -10.11 -5.11 10.33
C LEU A 256 -10.33 -6.10 9.18
N ALA A 257 -9.26 -6.54 8.50
CA ALA A 257 -9.35 -7.55 7.46
C ALA A 257 -9.86 -8.89 8.01
N LEU A 258 -9.41 -9.29 9.20
CA LEU A 258 -9.90 -10.49 9.88
C LEU A 258 -11.38 -10.36 10.23
N THR A 259 -11.80 -9.18 10.73
CA THR A 259 -13.20 -8.89 11.02
C THR A 259 -14.06 -9.02 9.76
N THR A 260 -13.63 -8.43 8.64
CA THR A 260 -14.34 -8.53 7.35
C THR A 260 -14.39 -9.97 6.85
N ALA A 261 -13.29 -10.73 6.94
CA ALA A 261 -13.27 -12.14 6.54
C ALA A 261 -14.21 -13.01 7.38
N ILE A 262 -14.26 -12.79 8.69
CA ILE A 262 -15.19 -13.52 9.57
C ILE A 262 -16.64 -13.11 9.27
N VAL A 263 -16.90 -11.81 9.04
CA VAL A 263 -18.23 -11.31 8.65
C VAL A 263 -18.68 -11.96 7.35
N PHE A 264 -17.81 -12.00 6.33
CA PHE A 264 -18.09 -12.66 5.05
C PHE A 264 -18.49 -14.12 5.25
N VAL A 265 -17.71 -14.89 6.02
CA VAL A 265 -18.06 -16.30 6.30
C VAL A 265 -19.38 -16.43 7.07
N MET A 266 -19.58 -15.63 8.13
CA MET A 266 -20.77 -15.74 8.97
C MET A 266 -22.04 -15.27 8.25
N ALA A 267 -22.00 -14.11 7.60
CA ALA A 267 -23.17 -13.53 6.97
C ALA A 267 -23.50 -14.23 5.64
N ASP A 268 -22.50 -14.52 4.82
CA ASP A 268 -22.74 -14.93 3.44
C ASP A 268 -22.83 -16.46 3.34
N ILE A 269 -21.93 -17.18 4.02
CA ILE A 269 -21.88 -18.66 3.97
C ILE A 269 -22.80 -19.28 5.01
N LEU A 270 -22.81 -18.76 6.25
CA LEU A 270 -23.60 -19.31 7.35
C LEU A 270 -24.97 -18.65 7.53
N GLY A 271 -25.28 -17.58 6.77
CA GLY A 271 -26.60 -16.93 6.78
C GLY A 271 -26.90 -16.07 8.02
N PHE A 272 -25.89 -15.64 8.78
CA PHE A 272 -26.12 -14.80 9.96
C PHE A 272 -26.61 -13.41 9.55
N HIS A 273 -27.77 -13.00 10.09
CA HIS A 273 -28.31 -11.68 9.80
C HIS A 273 -27.48 -10.54 10.41
N THR A 274 -27.06 -9.62 9.57
CA THR A 274 -26.46 -8.32 9.94
C THR A 274 -27.52 -7.22 9.91
N PRO A 275 -27.36 -6.08 10.60
CA PRO A 275 -26.23 -5.68 11.43
C PRO A 275 -26.24 -6.31 12.84
N TRP A 276 -25.07 -6.69 13.34
CA TRP A 276 -24.92 -7.12 14.73
C TRP A 276 -24.78 -5.96 15.71
N ASN A 277 -25.20 -6.18 16.95
CA ASN A 277 -25.08 -5.21 18.03
C ASN A 277 -23.60 -4.99 18.38
N PRO A 278 -23.10 -3.74 18.34
CA PRO A 278 -21.70 -3.45 18.57
C PRO A 278 -21.22 -3.67 20.01
N LEU A 279 -22.14 -3.66 20.98
CA LEU A 279 -21.82 -3.82 22.41
C LEU A 279 -21.71 -5.28 22.83
N PHE A 280 -22.38 -6.20 22.14
CA PHE A 280 -22.51 -7.60 22.60
C PHE A 280 -21.90 -8.63 21.66
N HIS A 281 -21.56 -8.28 20.42
CA HIS A 281 -21.04 -9.24 19.45
C HIS A 281 -19.50 -9.23 19.42
N PRO A 282 -18.80 -10.34 19.72
CA PRO A 282 -17.33 -10.38 19.77
C PRO A 282 -16.63 -9.90 18.50
N ILE A 283 -17.20 -10.21 17.32
CA ILE A 283 -16.64 -9.75 16.03
C ILE A 283 -16.75 -8.23 15.88
N LYS A 284 -17.75 -7.59 16.51
CA LYS A 284 -17.85 -6.13 16.53
C LYS A 284 -16.83 -5.50 17.47
N TRP A 285 -16.52 -6.12 18.60
CA TRP A 285 -15.41 -5.67 19.46
C TRP A 285 -14.09 -5.72 18.71
N LEU A 286 -13.82 -6.81 17.99
CA LEU A 286 -12.62 -6.95 17.16
C LEU A 286 -12.52 -5.81 16.12
N GLY A 287 -13.62 -5.56 15.39
CA GLY A 287 -13.70 -4.46 14.42
C GLY A 287 -13.53 -3.08 15.05
N ASN A 288 -14.11 -2.83 16.22
CA ASN A 288 -14.02 -1.55 16.92
C ASN A 288 -12.63 -1.30 17.49
N ILE A 289 -11.97 -2.33 18.05
CA ILE A 289 -10.57 -2.26 18.47
C ILE A 289 -9.69 -1.95 17.25
N GLY A 290 -9.87 -2.70 16.15
CA GLY A 290 -9.15 -2.46 14.90
C GLY A 290 -9.38 -1.04 14.35
N GLY A 291 -10.61 -0.54 14.39
CA GLY A 291 -10.95 0.82 13.96
C GLY A 291 -10.32 1.90 14.83
N LEU A 292 -10.33 1.74 16.16
CA LEU A 292 -9.70 2.69 17.08
C LEU A 292 -8.18 2.71 16.88
N MET A 293 -7.57 1.54 16.69
CA MET A 293 -6.14 1.45 16.34
C MET A 293 -5.85 2.11 14.99
N LEU A 294 -6.73 1.97 13.99
CA LEU A 294 -6.59 2.61 12.69
C LEU A 294 -6.60 4.14 12.84
N LEU A 295 -7.59 4.67 13.56
CA LEU A 295 -7.71 6.11 13.81
C LEU A 295 -6.53 6.67 14.61
N TYR A 296 -6.13 6.00 15.69
CA TYR A 296 -4.94 6.38 16.46
C TYR A 296 -3.69 6.38 15.57
N GLY A 297 -3.41 5.28 14.87
CA GLY A 297 -2.22 5.12 14.04
C GLY A 297 -2.15 6.17 12.92
N VAL A 298 -3.26 6.39 12.21
CA VAL A 298 -3.30 7.35 11.10
C VAL A 298 -3.21 8.79 11.60
N ILE A 299 -3.91 9.17 12.67
CA ILE A 299 -3.85 10.52 13.25
C ILE A 299 -2.45 10.82 13.78
N SER A 300 -1.83 9.88 14.51
CA SER A 300 -0.45 10.01 14.97
C SER A 300 0.54 10.18 13.82
N ILE A 301 0.34 9.48 12.70
CA ILE A 301 1.16 9.68 11.49
C ILE A 301 0.98 11.08 10.90
N ILE A 302 -0.26 11.58 10.78
CA ILE A 302 -0.54 12.92 10.25
C ILE A 302 0.15 13.99 11.12
N LEU A 303 -0.05 13.91 12.44
CA LEU A 303 0.49 14.89 13.39
C LEU A 303 2.03 14.86 13.42
N GLY A 304 2.62 13.67 13.53
CA GLY A 304 4.07 13.53 13.56
C GLY A 304 4.73 13.94 12.23
N ARG A 305 4.08 13.68 11.09
CA ARG A 305 4.56 14.11 9.78
C ARG A 305 4.49 15.63 9.64
N SER A 306 3.40 16.26 10.06
CA SER A 306 3.27 17.72 10.09
C SER A 306 4.39 18.37 10.93
N GLN A 307 4.78 17.75 12.05
CA GLN A 307 5.92 18.20 12.84
C GLN A 307 7.26 18.00 12.11
N ALA A 308 7.50 16.81 11.53
CA ALA A 308 8.72 16.51 10.79
C ALA A 308 8.95 17.45 9.59
N GLU A 309 7.88 17.89 8.93
CA GLU A 309 7.97 18.91 7.87
C GLU A 309 8.37 20.28 8.40
N ARG A 310 7.83 20.71 9.54
CA ARG A 310 8.24 21.97 10.19
C ARG A 310 9.72 21.96 10.57
N GLU A 311 10.21 20.79 10.97
CA GLU A 311 11.63 20.55 11.29
C GLU A 311 12.50 20.31 10.04
N LYS A 312 11.93 20.35 8.83
CA LYS A 312 12.60 20.09 7.54
C LYS A 312 13.30 18.72 7.47
N SER A 313 12.88 17.76 8.28
CA SER A 313 13.47 16.42 8.32
C SER A 313 12.87 15.47 7.28
N VAL A 314 11.66 15.78 6.77
CA VAL A 314 10.93 15.03 5.75
C VAL A 314 10.20 16.02 4.82
N ARG A 315 9.97 15.63 3.56
CA ARG A 315 9.03 16.32 2.66
C ARG A 315 7.80 15.45 2.43
N THR A 316 6.59 16.01 2.47
CA THR A 316 5.35 15.29 2.15
C THR A 316 4.88 15.67 0.76
N GLY A 317 4.84 14.68 -0.13
CA GLY A 317 4.21 14.83 -1.44
C GLY A 317 2.70 14.58 -1.39
N TYR A 318 2.00 14.90 -2.47
CA TYR A 318 0.59 14.52 -2.63
C TYR A 318 0.34 13.02 -2.39
N PRO A 319 1.13 12.07 -2.94
CA PRO A 319 0.88 10.64 -2.74
C PRO A 319 0.96 10.20 -1.26
N ASP A 320 1.75 10.90 -0.46
CA ASP A 320 1.87 10.65 0.98
C ASP A 320 0.62 11.10 1.73
N SER A 321 0.17 12.32 1.46
CA SER A 321 -1.04 12.87 2.07
C SER A 321 -2.27 12.10 1.64
N PHE A 322 -2.39 11.81 0.34
CA PHE A 322 -3.54 11.12 -0.24
C PHE A 322 -3.87 9.82 0.51
N LEU A 323 -2.88 8.93 0.66
CA LEU A 323 -3.12 7.63 1.29
C LEU A 323 -3.52 7.79 2.76
N VAL A 324 -2.83 8.65 3.51
CA VAL A 324 -3.07 8.81 4.95
C VAL A 324 -4.44 9.45 5.21
N TYR A 325 -4.86 10.45 4.42
CA TYR A 325 -6.21 11.01 4.53
C TYR A 325 -7.29 10.04 4.05
N LEU A 326 -7.04 9.25 3.01
CA LEU A 326 -7.98 8.20 2.57
C LEU A 326 -8.23 7.19 3.70
N ILE A 327 -7.17 6.74 4.38
CA ILE A 327 -7.28 5.81 5.51
C ILE A 327 -8.07 6.45 6.67
N LEU A 328 -7.82 7.72 6.97
CA LEU A 328 -8.59 8.46 7.97
C LEU A 328 -10.07 8.52 7.60
N LEU A 329 -10.41 8.82 6.34
CA LEU A 329 -11.79 8.87 5.86
C LEU A 329 -12.47 7.50 5.94
N VAL A 330 -11.78 6.40 5.61
CA VAL A 330 -12.29 5.04 5.79
C VAL A 330 -12.62 4.77 7.26
N GLY A 331 -11.72 5.11 8.18
CA GLY A 331 -11.96 4.95 9.62
C GLY A 331 -13.13 5.77 10.15
N LEU A 332 -13.17 7.06 9.80
CA LEU A 332 -14.22 7.98 10.25
C LEU A 332 -15.60 7.60 9.71
N THR A 333 -15.69 7.24 8.43
CA THR A 333 -16.96 6.78 7.84
C THR A 333 -17.39 5.42 8.38
N GLY A 334 -16.45 4.52 8.70
CA GLY A 334 -16.75 3.23 9.31
C GLY A 334 -17.41 3.37 10.68
N PHE A 335 -16.83 4.18 11.58
CA PHE A 335 -17.47 4.52 12.85
C PHE A 335 -18.74 5.36 12.66
N GLY A 336 -18.77 6.23 11.65
CA GLY A 336 -19.94 7.01 11.29
C GLY A 336 -21.16 6.12 11.00
N ILE A 337 -21.01 5.05 10.22
CA ILE A 337 -22.10 4.08 9.98
C ILE A 337 -22.62 3.53 11.31
N GLU A 338 -21.72 3.12 12.21
CA GLU A 338 -22.09 2.54 13.50
C GLU A 338 -22.79 3.53 14.44
N ILE A 339 -22.32 4.78 14.49
CA ILE A 339 -22.91 5.80 15.37
C ILE A 339 -24.28 6.21 14.85
N PHE A 340 -24.38 6.58 13.57
CA PHE A 340 -25.58 7.20 13.01
C PHE A 340 -26.74 6.21 12.92
N ARG A 341 -26.47 4.92 12.67
CA ARG A 341 -27.54 3.90 12.60
C ARG A 341 -28.25 3.67 13.94
N ASN A 342 -27.59 4.02 15.05
CA ASN A 342 -28.09 3.82 16.41
C ASN A 342 -28.79 5.06 16.98
N ILE A 343 -28.82 6.19 16.27
CA ILE A 343 -29.46 7.44 16.72
C ILE A 343 -30.70 7.70 15.85
N PRO A 344 -31.92 7.49 16.39
CA PRO A 344 -33.15 7.58 15.59
C PRO A 344 -33.31 8.89 14.81
N ALA A 345 -32.93 10.03 15.40
CA ALA A 345 -33.08 11.36 14.79
C ALA A 345 -32.24 11.58 13.52
N ILE A 346 -31.14 10.84 13.34
CA ILE A 346 -30.20 11.01 12.22
C ILE A 346 -29.94 9.69 11.48
N ARG A 347 -30.77 8.67 11.71
CA ARG A 347 -30.62 7.33 11.14
C ARG A 347 -30.60 7.35 9.60
N SER A 348 -31.35 8.25 8.97
CA SER A 348 -31.35 8.42 7.51
C SER A 348 -29.99 8.78 6.92
N LEU A 349 -29.11 9.44 7.69
CA LEU A 349 -27.76 9.76 7.23
C LEU A 349 -26.85 8.53 7.11
N THR A 350 -27.22 7.40 7.75
CA THR A 350 -26.49 6.14 7.60
C THR A 350 -26.33 5.74 6.13
N SER A 351 -27.35 5.96 5.31
CA SER A 351 -27.35 5.67 3.87
C SER A 351 -26.23 6.42 3.14
N LEU A 352 -26.11 7.74 3.37
CA LEU A 352 -25.10 8.58 2.74
C LEU A 352 -23.69 8.25 3.23
N ILE A 353 -23.53 8.04 4.54
CA ILE A 353 -22.22 7.68 5.12
C ILE A 353 -21.80 6.29 4.63
N TYR A 354 -22.75 5.37 4.45
CA TYR A 354 -22.49 4.05 3.91
C TYR A 354 -21.97 4.11 2.47
N ILE A 355 -22.59 4.91 1.59
CA ILE A 355 -22.06 5.15 0.23
C ILE A 355 -20.65 5.74 0.28
N ALA A 356 -20.45 6.78 1.11
CA ALA A 356 -19.14 7.40 1.26
C ALA A 356 -18.09 6.39 1.72
N HIS A 357 -18.42 5.53 2.69
CA HIS A 357 -17.56 4.46 3.15
C HIS A 357 -17.20 3.49 2.02
N LEU A 358 -18.20 3.01 1.25
CA LEU A 358 -17.96 2.11 0.12
C LEU A 358 -17.07 2.75 -0.95
N VAL A 359 -17.26 4.05 -1.25
CA VAL A 359 -16.40 4.81 -2.16
C VAL A 359 -14.96 4.83 -1.64
N PHE A 360 -14.74 5.20 -0.38
CA PHE A 360 -13.38 5.27 0.17
C PHE A 360 -12.72 3.89 0.26
N VAL A 361 -13.46 2.84 0.61
CA VAL A 361 -12.96 1.46 0.63
C VAL A 361 -12.63 0.98 -0.78
N PHE A 362 -13.45 1.29 -1.79
CA PHE A 362 -13.17 0.98 -3.19
C PHE A 362 -11.83 1.61 -3.64
N ILE A 363 -11.67 2.91 -3.37
CA ILE A 363 -10.44 3.65 -3.69
C ILE A 363 -9.25 3.07 -2.91
N LEU A 364 -9.44 2.64 -1.66
CA LEU A 364 -8.39 2.03 -0.85
C LEU A 364 -7.94 0.68 -1.44
N PHE A 365 -8.88 -0.20 -1.79
CA PHE A 365 -8.60 -1.52 -2.37
C PHE A 365 -7.88 -1.42 -3.70
N LEU A 366 -8.38 -0.60 -4.62
CA LEU A 366 -7.70 -0.35 -5.89
C LEU A 366 -6.31 0.28 -5.66
N GLY A 367 -6.18 1.12 -4.64
CA GLY A 367 -4.95 1.77 -4.24
C GLY A 367 -3.85 0.83 -3.76
N VAL A 368 -4.18 -0.40 -3.35
CA VAL A 368 -3.18 -1.42 -2.96
C VAL A 368 -2.21 -1.71 -4.11
N ALA A 369 -2.66 -1.69 -5.36
CA ALA A 369 -1.79 -1.93 -6.52
C ALA A 369 -1.12 -0.66 -7.08
N TYR A 370 -1.79 0.50 -6.97
CA TYR A 370 -1.44 1.70 -7.75
C TYR A 370 -0.92 2.89 -6.93
N SER A 371 -0.93 2.81 -5.60
CA SER A 371 -0.51 3.90 -4.71
C SER A 371 0.69 3.50 -3.84
N LYS A 372 1.11 4.38 -2.93
CA LYS A 372 2.09 4.05 -1.89
C LYS A 372 1.69 2.87 -1.01
N PHE A 373 0.43 2.44 -1.02
CA PHE A 373 -0.01 1.24 -0.30
C PHE A 373 0.60 -0.05 -0.86
N ALA A 374 1.02 -0.06 -2.13
CA ALA A 374 1.71 -1.18 -2.76
C ALA A 374 2.99 -1.62 -2.03
N HIS A 375 3.57 -0.76 -1.18
CA HIS A 375 4.71 -1.14 -0.36
C HIS A 375 4.48 -2.41 0.47
N LEU A 376 3.24 -2.74 0.85
CA LEU A 376 2.93 -3.98 1.57
C LEU A 376 3.38 -5.21 0.77
N ALA A 377 3.07 -5.26 -0.53
CA ALA A 377 3.45 -6.36 -1.40
C ALA A 377 4.94 -6.27 -1.81
N PHE A 378 5.35 -5.13 -2.35
CA PHE A 378 6.68 -4.98 -2.94
C PHE A 378 7.80 -5.06 -1.90
N ARG A 379 7.60 -4.50 -0.70
CA ARG A 379 8.56 -4.62 0.41
C ARG A 379 8.67 -6.06 0.88
N THR A 380 7.54 -6.75 1.05
CA THR A 380 7.53 -8.15 1.48
C THR A 380 8.34 -9.01 0.52
N THR A 381 8.10 -8.86 -0.78
CA THR A 381 8.89 -9.57 -1.79
C THR A 381 10.37 -9.22 -1.75
N ALA A 382 10.73 -7.94 -1.56
CA ALA A 382 12.13 -7.52 -1.47
C ALA A 382 12.86 -8.08 -0.23
N VAL A 383 12.18 -8.15 0.92
CA VAL A 383 12.73 -8.77 2.14
C VAL A 383 12.91 -10.27 1.95
N VAL A 384 11.93 -10.96 1.36
CA VAL A 384 12.04 -12.39 1.01
C VAL A 384 13.22 -12.62 0.07
N PHE A 385 13.37 -11.77 -0.95
CA PHE A 385 14.49 -11.87 -1.89
C PHE A 385 15.84 -11.61 -1.22
N ASP A 386 15.94 -10.62 -0.31
CA ASP A 386 17.17 -10.33 0.44
C ASP A 386 17.62 -11.52 1.31
N LEU A 387 16.67 -12.17 2.00
CA LEU A 387 16.96 -13.39 2.78
C LEU A 387 17.40 -14.55 1.88
N TYR A 388 16.69 -14.77 0.78
CA TYR A 388 17.04 -15.79 -0.22
C TYR A 388 18.44 -15.52 -0.81
N PHE A 389 18.72 -14.29 -1.24
CA PHE A 389 19.99 -13.93 -1.86
C PHE A 389 21.19 -14.12 -0.92
N LYS A 390 21.04 -13.76 0.36
CA LYS A 390 22.08 -13.98 1.38
C LYS A 390 22.40 -15.46 1.57
N ASP A 391 21.37 -16.31 1.65
CA ASP A 391 21.56 -17.76 1.76
C ASP A 391 22.22 -18.35 0.51
N ILE A 392 21.83 -17.92 -0.69
CA ILE A 392 22.47 -18.38 -1.92
C ILE A 392 23.92 -17.92 -2.02
N ASN A 393 24.23 -16.66 -1.68
CA ASN A 393 25.63 -16.19 -1.66
C ASN A 393 26.51 -17.00 -0.72
N GLN A 394 26.01 -17.33 0.48
CA GLN A 394 26.73 -18.19 1.43
C GLN A 394 26.97 -19.60 0.91
N LYS A 395 26.09 -20.12 0.04
CA LYS A 395 26.25 -21.43 -0.62
C LYS A 395 27.16 -21.39 -1.85
N MET A 396 27.43 -20.21 -2.40
CA MET A 396 28.30 -20.00 -3.56
C MET A 396 29.73 -19.63 -3.17
N SER A 397 29.92 -19.03 -1.98
CA SER A 397 31.22 -18.83 -1.34
C SER A 397 31.76 -20.13 -0.77
#